data_AF-A0A3S5FEH3-F1
#
_entry.id   AF-A0A3S5FEH3-F1
#
_cell.length_a   1.000
_cell.length_b   1.000
_cell.length_c   1.000
_cell.angle_alpha   90.00
_cell.angle_beta   90.00
_cell.angle_gamma   90.00
#
_symmetry.space_group_name_H-M   'P 1'
#
loop_
_entity.id
_entity.type
_entity.pdbx_description
1 polymer ?
#
loop_
_entity_poly.entity_id
_entity_poly.type
_entity_poly.pdbx_seq_one_letter_code
_entity_poly.pdbx_strand_id
1 'polypeptide(L)'
;MDSSSPQRGIGFMPKRGLNLNSNEIARFYKLHNENWVEVIPFIVPRRSGLFQDDLYPDAVSTTPAMTAEEWFEGKDADPILVCYPLYKGFFNDY
;
A
#
# COMPACT_ATOMS: atom_id res chain seq x y z
N MET A 1 5.39 20.11 12.36
CA MET A 1 6.40 19.05 12.19
C MET A 1 7.22 19.39 10.98
N ASP A 2 8.20 20.29 11.15
CA ASP A 2 9.18 20.55 10.11
C ASP A 2 10.40 19.71 10.46
N SER A 3 10.66 18.68 9.65
CA SER A 3 11.94 17.99 9.70
C SER A 3 12.95 18.91 9.03
N SER A 4 13.71 19.64 9.85
CA SER A 4 14.80 20.52 9.40
C SER A 4 15.95 19.77 8.74
N SER A 5 15.94 18.44 8.77
CA SER A 5 16.93 17.58 8.14
C SER A 5 16.55 17.24 6.68
N PRO A 6 17.42 17.53 5.70
CA PRO A 6 17.17 17.18 4.30
C PRO A 6 17.04 15.66 4.12
N GLN A 7 16.05 15.20 3.35
CA GLN A 7 15.89 13.80 2.99
C GLN A 7 16.98 13.33 2.01
N ARG A 8 17.53 12.14 2.21
CA ARG A 8 18.44 11.50 1.23
C ARG A 8 17.72 10.63 0.21
N GLY A 9 16.53 10.16 0.57
CA GLY A 9 15.72 9.27 -0.23
C GLY A 9 14.37 9.03 0.43
N ILE A 10 13.40 8.60 -0.37
CA ILE A 10 12.05 8.29 0.07
C ILE A 10 11.63 6.96 -0.56
N GLY A 11 11.21 6.02 0.26
CA GLY A 11 10.50 4.81 -0.16
C GLY A 11 9.00 4.94 0.11
N PHE A 12 8.20 4.18 -0.64
CA PHE A 12 6.74 4.17 -0.51
C PHE A 12 6.26 2.75 -0.24
N MET A 13 5.41 2.57 0.77
CA MET A 13 4.75 1.29 1.01
C MET A 13 3.74 0.99 -0.09
N PRO A 14 3.79 -0.18 -0.74
CA PRO A 14 2.71 -0.63 -1.60
C PRO A 14 1.38 -0.65 -0.85
N LYS A 15 0.31 -0.36 -1.58
CA LYS A 15 -1.07 -0.34 -1.09
C LYS A 15 -1.43 -1.54 -0.21
N ARG A 16 -0.98 -2.75 -0.57
CA ARG A 16 -1.18 -4.00 0.18
C ARG A 16 -0.48 -4.09 1.54
N GLY A 17 0.50 -3.23 1.85
CA GLY A 17 1.26 -3.25 3.10
C GLY A 17 0.83 -2.20 4.14
N LEU A 18 -0.25 -1.46 3.86
CA LEU A 18 -0.80 -0.46 4.75
C LEU A 18 -1.60 -1.10 5.90
N ASN A 19 -1.67 -0.39 7.03
CA ASN A 19 -2.46 -0.78 8.19
C ASN A 19 -3.91 -0.31 8.05
N LEU A 20 -4.77 -1.26 7.67
CA LEU A 20 -6.19 -0.99 7.45
C LEU A 20 -6.93 -0.62 8.74
N ASN A 21 -6.53 -1.20 9.88
CA ASN A 21 -7.14 -0.94 11.20
C ASN A 21 -6.97 0.51 11.65
N SER A 22 -5.87 1.16 11.25
CA SER A 22 -5.59 2.55 11.61
C SER A 22 -5.99 3.53 10.51
N ASN A 23 -6.73 3.10 9.48
CA ASN A 23 -7.10 3.96 8.35
C ASN A 23 -5.88 4.58 7.63
N GLU A 24 -4.77 3.83 7.54
CA GLU A 24 -3.54 4.29 6.87
C GLU A 24 -3.69 4.18 5.35
N ILE A 25 -3.58 5.30 4.64
CA ILE A 25 -3.75 5.39 3.18
C ILE A 25 -2.43 5.48 2.41
N ALA A 26 -1.35 5.83 3.10
CA ALA A 26 0.01 5.82 2.58
C ALA A 26 1.02 5.71 3.73
N ARG A 27 2.21 5.20 3.43
CA ARG A 27 3.34 5.18 4.37
C ARG A 27 4.62 5.48 3.62
N PHE A 28 5.35 6.48 4.07
CA PHE A 28 6.66 6.82 3.52
C PHE A 28 7.77 6.33 4.43
N TYR A 29 8.89 5.99 3.81
CA TYR A 29 10.14 5.63 4.46
C TYR A 29 11.16 6.70 4.11
N LYS A 30 11.31 7.72 4.96
CA LYS A 30 12.26 8.81 4.75
C LYS A 30 13.64 8.36 5.25
N LEU A 31 14.63 8.36 4.36
CA LEU A 31 16.02 8.10 4.72
C LEU A 31 16.67 9.37 5.27
N HIS A 32 17.19 9.29 6.49
CA HIS A 32 17.93 10.38 7.15
C HIS A 32 19.44 10.27 6.89
N ASN A 33 20.16 11.36 7.18
CA ASN A 33 21.61 11.43 7.01
C ASN A 33 22.36 10.50 7.98
N GLU A 34 21.81 10.28 9.16
CA GLU A 34 22.43 9.55 10.28
C GLU A 34 22.15 8.03 10.23
N ASN A 35 22.02 7.47 9.03
CA ASN A 35 21.82 6.02 8.80
C ASN A 35 20.60 5.41 9.50
N TRP A 36 19.50 6.15 9.59
CA TRP A 36 18.22 5.63 10.06
C TRP A 36 17.08 6.01 9.12
N VAL A 37 15.97 5.29 9.23
CA VAL A 37 14.77 5.47 8.39
C VAL A 37 13.59 5.85 9.26
N GLU A 38 12.97 6.97 8.93
CA GLU A 38 11.72 7.41 9.55
C GLU A 38 10.53 6.82 8.80
N VAL A 39 9.62 6.19 9.54
CA VAL A 39 8.37 5.67 9.01
C VAL A 39 7.28 6.72 9.24
N ILE A 40 6.75 7.26 8.15
CA ILE A 40 5.78 8.36 8.18
C ILE A 40 4.43 7.83 7.66
N PRO A 41 3.49 7.47 8.55
CA PRO A 41 2.15 7.04 8.16
C PRO A 41 1.25 8.24 7.83
N PHE A 42 0.43 8.09 6.80
CA PHE A 42 -0.65 9.02 6.44
C PHE A 42 -1.97 8.36 6.77
N ILE A 43 -2.70 8.93 7.71
CA ILE A 43 -3.91 8.34 8.29
C ILE A 43 -5.10 9.25 8.01
N VAL A 44 -6.20 8.65 7.54
CA VAL A 44 -7.49 9.34 7.46
C VAL A 44 -8.19 9.19 8.82
N PRO A 45 -8.51 10.30 9.52
CA PRO A 45 -9.18 10.22 10.80
C PRO A 45 -10.64 9.75 10.62
N ARG A 46 -10.97 8.57 11.16
CA ARG A 46 -12.32 7.99 11.17
C ARG A 46 -12.73 7.65 12.59
N ARG A 47 -14.05 7.72 12.88
CA ARG A 47 -14.60 7.41 14.20
C ARG A 47 -14.85 5.93 14.45
N SER A 48 -14.90 5.12 13.39
CA SER A 48 -15.22 3.69 13.45
C SER A 48 -13.96 2.84 13.34
N GLY A 49 -13.90 1.75 14.11
CA GLY A 49 -12.90 0.69 13.97
C GLY A 49 -13.25 -0.35 12.89
N LEU A 50 -14.37 -0.17 12.19
CA LEU A 50 -14.75 -1.02 11.06
C LEU A 50 -13.88 -0.73 9.84
N PHE A 51 -13.72 -1.73 8.98
CA PHE A 51 -13.08 -1.57 7.68
C PHE A 51 -13.80 -0.47 6.86
N GLN A 52 -13.02 0.38 6.19
CA GLN A 52 -13.50 1.52 5.39
C GLN A 52 -13.28 1.21 3.91
N ASP A 53 -14.25 0.56 3.27
CA ASP A 53 -14.19 0.17 1.86
C ASP A 53 -13.91 1.35 0.92
N ASP A 54 -14.43 2.53 1.23
CA ASP A 54 -14.22 3.76 0.47
C ASP A 54 -12.75 4.24 0.45
N LEU A 55 -11.95 3.90 1.46
CA LEU A 55 -10.53 4.23 1.52
C LEU A 55 -9.63 3.23 0.78
N TYR A 56 -10.16 2.04 0.50
CA TYR A 56 -9.39 0.87 0.05
C TYR A 56 -10.05 0.20 -1.15
N PRO A 57 -10.06 0.87 -2.34
CA PRO A 57 -10.46 0.20 -3.57
C PRO A 57 -9.56 -1.01 -3.85
N ASP A 58 -9.99 -1.91 -4.72
CA ASP A 58 -9.20 -3.11 -5.02
C ASP A 58 -7.77 -2.76 -5.45
N ALA A 59 -6.81 -3.51 -4.91
CA ALA A 59 -5.39 -3.26 -5.12
C ALA A 59 -4.80 -4.27 -6.09
N VAL A 60 -3.73 -3.87 -6.79
CA VAL A 60 -3.00 -4.79 -7.68
C VAL A 60 -2.42 -5.97 -6.90
N SER A 61 -2.66 -7.17 -7.41
CA SER A 61 -2.19 -8.45 -6.90
C SER A 61 -0.66 -8.59 -6.97
N THR A 62 -0.12 -9.64 -6.36
CA THR A 62 1.25 -10.13 -6.64
C THR A 62 1.31 -11.04 -7.86
N THR A 63 0.16 -11.49 -8.36
CA THR A 63 0.07 -12.36 -9.53
C THR A 63 0.15 -11.50 -10.80
N PRO A 64 1.07 -11.80 -11.72
CA PRO A 64 1.12 -11.10 -13.00
C PRO A 64 -0.13 -11.42 -13.83
N ALA A 65 -0.61 -10.46 -14.61
CA ALA A 65 -1.79 -10.63 -15.46
C ALA A 65 -1.52 -11.50 -16.70
N MET A 66 -0.25 -11.61 -17.10
CA MET A 66 0.21 -12.37 -18.27
C MET A 66 1.66 -12.78 -18.10
N THR A 67 2.14 -13.69 -18.94
CA THR A 67 3.56 -14.04 -19.00
C THR A 67 4.38 -13.03 -19.81
N ALA A 68 5.70 -13.12 -19.74
CA ALA A 68 6.58 -12.27 -20.53
C ALA A 68 6.44 -12.54 -22.04
N GLU A 69 6.28 -13.81 -22.43
CA GLU A 69 6.11 -14.23 -23.82
C GLU A 69 4.83 -13.63 -24.43
N GLU A 70 3.72 -13.68 -23.70
CA GLU A 70 2.44 -13.09 -24.12
C GLU A 70 2.57 -11.59 -24.35
N TRP A 71 3.28 -10.89 -23.45
CA TRP A 71 3.55 -9.46 -23.60
C TRP A 71 4.43 -9.17 -24.83
N PHE A 72 5.48 -9.95 -25.07
CA PHE A 72 6.33 -9.81 -26.26
C PHE A 72 5.60 -10.10 -27.57
N GLU A 73 4.55 -10.93 -27.54
CA GLU A 73 3.63 -11.15 -28.67
C GLU A 73 2.65 -9.99 -28.89
N GLY A 74 2.68 -8.96 -28.04
CA GLY A 74 1.84 -7.77 -28.14
C GLY A 74 0.44 -7.93 -27.53
N LYS A 75 0.25 -8.90 -26.62
CA LYS A 75 -1.00 -9.02 -25.85
C LYS A 75 -1.04 -7.98 -24.73
N ASP A 76 -2.25 -7.54 -24.42
CA ASP A 76 -2.56 -6.63 -23.31
C ASP A 76 -3.55 -7.30 -22.34
N ALA A 77 -3.38 -7.06 -21.04
CA ALA A 77 -4.27 -7.55 -19.99
C ALA A 77 -4.25 -6.58 -18.81
N ASP A 78 -5.43 -6.34 -18.24
CA ASP A 78 -5.56 -5.52 -17.04
C ASP A 78 -4.92 -6.21 -15.83
N PRO A 79 -4.37 -5.44 -14.86
CA PRO A 79 -3.81 -6.01 -13.65
C PRO A 79 -4.86 -6.83 -12.89
N ILE A 80 -4.45 -7.99 -12.38
CA ILE A 80 -5.29 -8.78 -11.47
C ILE A 80 -5.47 -7.97 -10.18
N LEU A 81 -6.71 -7.66 -9.84
CA LEU A 81 -7.05 -6.91 -8.63
C LEU A 81 -7.43 -7.85 -7.48
N VAL A 82 -7.13 -7.44 -6.26
CA VAL A 82 -7.51 -8.14 -5.03
C VAL A 82 -8.19 -7.18 -4.05
N CYS A 83 -9.28 -7.66 -3.46
CA CYS A 83 -9.99 -6.95 -2.42
C CYS A 83 -9.26 -7.11 -1.06
N TYR A 84 -9.07 -6.01 -0.35
CA TYR A 84 -8.26 -5.96 0.88
C TYR A 84 -8.72 -6.87 2.02
N PRO A 85 -10.02 -6.95 2.35
CA PRO A 85 -10.45 -7.76 3.48
C PRO A 85 -10.20 -9.25 3.27
N LEU A 86 -10.38 -9.74 2.05
CA LEU A 86 -10.06 -11.12 1.67
C LEU A 86 -8.55 -11.37 1.68
N TYR A 87 -7.77 -10.41 1.16
CA TYR A 87 -6.31 -10.51 1.11
C TYR A 87 -5.65 -10.48 2.49
N LYS A 88 -6.18 -9.69 3.43
CA LYS A 88 -5.64 -9.53 4.78
C LYS A 88 -6.32 -10.41 5.84
N GLY A 89 -7.28 -11.25 5.45
CA GLY A 89 -7.99 -12.13 6.37
C GLY A 89 -8.96 -11.42 7.33
N PHE A 90 -9.30 -10.15 7.07
CA PHE A 90 -10.18 -9.35 7.94
C PHE A 90 -11.55 -9.98 8.22
N PHE A 91 -12.07 -10.80 7.29
CA PHE A 91 -13.34 -11.51 7.45
C PHE A 91 -13.19 -12.95 7.95
N ASN A 92 -11.97 -13.46 8.10
CA ASN A 92 -11.73 -14.80 8.66
C ASN A 92 -11.56 -14.78 10.19
N ASP A 93 -11.53 -13.59 10.78
CA ASP A 93 -11.38 -13.37 12.23
C ASP A 93 -12.72 -13.11 12.95
N TYR A 94 -13.86 -13.44 12.32
CA TYR A 94 -15.22 -13.40 12.89
C TYR A 94 -15.96 -14.72 12.70
#